data_AF-A0A7J3MFD8-F1
#
_entry.id   AF-A0A7J3MFD8-F1
#
_cell.length_a   1.000
_cell.length_b   1.000
_cell.length_c   1.000
_cell.angle_alpha   90.00
_cell.angle_beta   90.00
_cell.angle_gamma   90.00
#
_symmetry.space_group_name_H-M   'P 1'
#
loop_
_entity.id
_entity.type
_entity.pdbx_description
1 polymer ?
#
loop_
_entity_poly.entity_id
_entity_poly.type
_entity_poly.pdbx_seq_one_letter_code
_entity_poly.pdbx_strand_id
1 'polypeptide(L)'
;MAKSIKTVRKMIQYASEIKRKSFSIDNLTVGVKCALTDTTSGIAANPAVGVAVDMLIDMGATVILGEPIEAIGAEKVLARRAVNDEVKNRILKAISNEEREWTIPGLELEFMCKGNIMGGLSTIEEKSLGAVLKGGTKTVQGVLENSRRVLERPSKGGLYLLEGTHSDIPCLTNMAAVGAQIIVFTTGIGGILGNAISPTIIVCGNPETYEKLSGEIDINAGTIIKGTESIKQVGERIFNEIVKVASGKLTKTESLNYRGFAVYIPDPRLELFLK
;
A
#
# COMPACT_ATOMS: atom_id res chain seq x y z
N MET A 1 2.48 22.50 -31.88
CA MET A 1 2.09 23.09 -30.57
C MET A 1 0.59 23.45 -30.50
N ALA A 2 0.03 24.24 -31.42
CA ALA A 2 -1.38 24.67 -31.38
C ALA A 2 -2.42 23.51 -31.32
N LYS A 3 -2.21 22.43 -32.09
CA LYS A 3 -3.07 21.23 -32.05
C LYS A 3 -3.06 20.54 -30.68
N SER A 4 -1.90 20.43 -30.04
CA SER A 4 -1.75 19.82 -28.71
C SER A 4 -2.48 20.65 -27.64
N ILE A 5 -2.29 21.98 -27.65
CA ILE A 5 -2.99 22.89 -26.72
C ILE A 5 -4.51 22.79 -26.88
N LYS A 6 -5.02 22.79 -28.13
CA LYS A 6 -6.45 22.62 -28.40
C LYS A 6 -6.99 21.29 -27.86
N THR A 7 -6.20 20.22 -27.97
CA THR A 7 -6.58 18.89 -27.48
C THR A 7 -6.65 18.86 -25.96
N VAL A 8 -5.62 19.36 -25.27
CA VAL A 8 -5.59 19.43 -23.80
C VAL A 8 -6.72 20.30 -23.26
N ARG A 9 -7.03 21.44 -23.89
CA ARG A 9 -8.17 22.29 -23.49
C ARG A 9 -9.51 21.54 -23.53
N LYS A 10 -9.73 20.72 -24.57
CA LYS A 10 -10.94 19.88 -24.65
C LYS A 10 -10.99 18.83 -23.54
N MET A 11 -9.84 18.22 -23.20
CA MET A 11 -9.77 17.25 -22.11
C MET A 11 -10.06 17.90 -20.74
N ILE A 12 -9.52 19.10 -20.49
CA ILE A 12 -9.79 19.88 -19.28
C ILE A 12 -11.28 20.24 -19.20
N GLN A 13 -11.86 20.72 -20.30
CA GLN A 13 -13.29 21.05 -20.35
C GLN A 13 -14.14 19.81 -20.02
N TYR A 14 -13.89 18.70 -20.72
CA TYR A 14 -14.59 17.43 -20.45
C TYR A 14 -14.47 17.01 -18.98
N ALA A 15 -13.26 17.03 -18.41
CA ALA A 15 -13.03 16.66 -17.01
C ALA A 15 -13.78 17.60 -16.03
N SER A 16 -13.86 18.90 -16.34
CA SER A 16 -14.57 19.88 -15.49
C SER A 16 -16.09 19.70 -15.45
N GLU A 17 -16.66 19.03 -16.44
CA GLU A 17 -18.10 18.75 -16.52
C GLU A 17 -18.49 17.47 -15.73
N ILE A 18 -17.53 16.63 -15.36
CA ILE A 18 -17.76 15.39 -14.60
C ILE A 18 -18.09 15.75 -13.15
N LYS A 19 -19.28 15.35 -12.69
CA LYS A 19 -19.72 15.51 -11.31
C LYS A 19 -19.68 14.18 -10.57
N ARG A 20 -19.25 14.22 -9.30
CA ARG A 20 -19.33 13.07 -8.39
C ARG A 20 -20.78 12.58 -8.29
N LYS A 21 -20.95 11.28 -8.19
CA LYS A 21 -22.23 10.60 -7.96
C LYS A 21 -22.04 9.59 -6.85
N SER A 22 -23.09 9.31 -6.11
CA SER A 22 -23.11 8.21 -5.15
C SER A 22 -22.84 6.89 -5.89
N PHE A 23 -21.98 6.07 -5.30
CA PHE A 23 -21.69 4.71 -5.76
C PHE A 23 -21.53 3.81 -4.54
N SER A 24 -21.71 2.51 -4.74
CA SER A 24 -21.59 1.50 -3.70
C SER A 24 -20.13 1.10 -3.46
N ILE A 25 -19.77 0.76 -2.22
CA ILE A 25 -18.39 0.52 -1.78
C ILE A 25 -17.71 -0.63 -2.55
N ASP A 26 -18.45 -1.58 -3.10
CA ASP A 26 -17.95 -2.66 -3.96
C ASP A 26 -17.28 -2.17 -5.25
N ASN A 27 -17.55 -0.93 -5.68
CA ASN A 27 -16.84 -0.31 -6.81
C ASN A 27 -15.50 0.34 -6.40
N LEU A 28 -15.15 0.32 -5.10
CA LEU A 28 -13.92 0.91 -4.60
C LEU A 28 -12.76 -0.08 -4.69
N THR A 29 -11.62 0.39 -5.19
CA THR A 29 -10.33 -0.33 -5.12
C THR A 29 -9.35 0.48 -4.29
N VAL A 30 -8.81 -0.11 -3.23
CA VAL A 30 -7.91 0.55 -2.27
C VAL A 30 -6.55 -0.13 -2.24
N GLY A 31 -5.47 0.63 -2.43
CA GLY A 31 -4.10 0.13 -2.21
C GLY A 31 -3.70 0.28 -0.75
N VAL A 32 -2.92 -0.67 -0.22
CA VAL A 32 -2.32 -0.56 1.12
C VAL A 32 -0.82 -0.81 1.07
N LYS A 33 -0.07 0.08 1.70
CA LYS A 33 1.39 0.19 1.61
C LYS A 33 1.96 0.71 2.93
N CYS A 34 3.18 0.32 3.31
CA CYS A 34 3.91 0.92 4.44
C CYS A 34 5.16 1.64 3.96
N ALA A 35 5.74 2.55 4.72
CA ALA A 35 7.07 3.08 4.41
C ALA A 35 8.05 2.84 5.55
N LEU A 36 8.55 3.91 6.15
CA LEU A 36 9.52 3.82 7.21
C LEU A 36 8.85 3.28 8.48
N THR A 37 8.94 1.96 8.62
CA THR A 37 8.36 1.19 9.73
C THR A 37 9.23 1.22 10.97
N ASP A 38 8.57 1.30 12.11
CA ASP A 38 9.11 1.11 13.45
C ASP A 38 8.29 0.04 14.18
N THR A 39 8.59 -0.18 15.46
CA THR A 39 7.87 -1.12 16.32
C THR A 39 6.35 -0.84 16.34
N THR A 40 5.94 0.44 16.40
CA THR A 40 4.52 0.83 16.47
C THR A 40 3.74 0.50 15.20
N SER A 41 4.43 0.35 14.07
CA SER A 41 3.81 0.04 12.79
C SER A 41 3.10 -1.32 12.83
N GLY A 42 3.76 -2.35 13.38
CA GLY A 42 3.23 -3.72 13.47
C GLY A 42 2.18 -3.94 14.56
N ILE A 43 2.14 -3.09 15.59
CA ILE A 43 1.24 -3.24 16.75
C ILE A 43 0.09 -2.22 16.78
N ALA A 44 0.15 -1.15 15.98
CA ALA A 44 -0.89 -0.11 15.91
C ALA A 44 -1.39 0.17 14.49
N ALA A 45 -0.57 0.80 13.63
CA ALA A 45 -1.05 1.29 12.33
C ALA A 45 -1.47 0.16 11.39
N ASN A 46 -0.61 -0.84 11.18
CA ASN A 46 -0.88 -1.94 10.26
C ASN A 46 -2.09 -2.81 10.67
N PRO A 47 -2.24 -3.23 11.95
CA PRO A 47 -3.44 -3.98 12.34
C PRO A 47 -4.72 -3.13 12.26
N ALA A 48 -4.66 -1.82 12.52
CA ALA A 48 -5.82 -0.95 12.35
C ALA A 48 -6.21 -0.80 10.86
N VAL A 49 -5.22 -0.67 9.96
CA VAL A 49 -5.47 -0.73 8.51
C VAL A 49 -6.06 -2.08 8.12
N GLY A 50 -5.57 -3.18 8.70
CA GLY A 50 -6.13 -4.52 8.49
C GLY A 50 -7.61 -4.62 8.82
N VAL A 51 -8.07 -3.99 9.91
CA VAL A 51 -9.50 -3.92 10.25
C VAL A 51 -10.29 -3.17 9.17
N ALA A 52 -9.79 -2.02 8.69
CA ALA A 52 -10.44 -1.26 7.63
C ALA A 52 -10.50 -2.04 6.31
N VAL A 53 -9.45 -2.80 5.99
CA VAL A 53 -9.38 -3.70 4.83
C VAL A 53 -10.42 -4.81 4.92
N ASP A 54 -10.54 -5.44 6.08
CA ASP A 54 -11.54 -6.49 6.30
C ASP A 54 -12.98 -5.95 6.11
N MET A 55 -13.27 -4.75 6.63
CA MET A 55 -14.55 -4.07 6.42
C MET A 55 -14.83 -3.77 4.95
N LEU A 56 -13.84 -3.27 4.21
CA LEU A 56 -13.95 -3.00 2.78
C LEU A 56 -14.28 -4.27 1.99
N ILE A 57 -13.55 -5.35 2.25
CA ILE A 57 -13.74 -6.63 1.54
C ILE A 57 -15.11 -7.25 1.89
N ASP A 58 -15.56 -7.16 3.15
CA ASP A 58 -16.89 -7.62 3.55
C ASP A 58 -18.03 -6.86 2.83
N MET A 59 -17.76 -5.64 2.36
CA MET A 59 -18.67 -4.83 1.54
C MET A 59 -18.45 -5.02 0.03
N GLY A 60 -17.63 -5.97 -0.39
CA GLY A 60 -17.38 -6.32 -1.79
C GLY A 60 -16.31 -5.48 -2.49
N ALA A 61 -15.63 -4.58 -1.78
CA ALA A 61 -14.56 -3.77 -2.37
C ALA A 61 -13.33 -4.61 -2.71
N THR A 62 -12.42 -4.02 -3.49
CA THR A 62 -11.12 -4.62 -3.79
C THR A 62 -10.04 -3.95 -2.97
N VAL A 63 -9.13 -4.74 -2.39
CA VAL A 63 -7.92 -4.24 -1.73
C VAL A 63 -6.68 -4.83 -2.39
N ILE A 64 -5.70 -3.99 -2.66
CA ILE A 64 -4.40 -4.35 -3.22
C ILE A 64 -3.34 -4.18 -2.14
N LEU A 65 -2.76 -5.27 -1.68
CA LEU A 65 -1.57 -5.29 -0.83
C LEU A 65 -0.33 -5.25 -1.71
N GLY A 66 0.52 -4.23 -1.55
CA GLY A 66 1.80 -4.15 -2.25
C GLY A 66 2.96 -4.75 -1.46
N GLU A 67 4.16 -4.50 -1.97
CA GLU A 67 5.44 -4.78 -1.31
C GLU A 67 5.63 -6.26 -0.93
N PRO A 68 5.67 -7.20 -1.89
CA PRO A 68 5.89 -8.62 -1.57
C PRO A 68 7.16 -8.87 -0.74
N ILE A 69 8.21 -8.05 -0.92
CA ILE A 69 9.44 -8.13 -0.11
C ILE A 69 9.18 -7.95 1.40
N GLU A 70 8.15 -7.18 1.78
CA GLU A 70 7.77 -6.94 3.18
C GLU A 70 7.10 -8.17 3.82
N ALA A 71 6.96 -9.27 3.08
CA ALA A 71 6.50 -10.56 3.59
C ALA A 71 7.64 -11.59 3.75
N ILE A 72 8.91 -11.25 3.48
CA ILE A 72 10.06 -12.14 3.76
C ILE A 72 10.10 -12.46 5.26
N GLY A 73 10.10 -13.74 5.63
CA GLY A 73 9.93 -14.23 7.02
C GLY A 73 8.47 -14.41 7.47
N ALA A 74 7.49 -13.94 6.69
CA ALA A 74 6.05 -14.10 6.93
C ALA A 74 5.31 -14.76 5.74
N GLU A 75 6.03 -15.37 4.81
CA GLU A 75 5.50 -15.88 3.53
C GLU A 75 4.46 -16.95 3.77
N LYS A 76 4.76 -17.90 4.67
CA LYS A 76 3.83 -18.97 5.04
C LYS A 76 2.57 -18.41 5.72
N VAL A 77 2.70 -17.32 6.47
CA VAL A 77 1.55 -16.68 7.13
C VAL A 77 0.60 -16.10 6.10
N LEU A 78 1.14 -15.35 5.13
CA LEU A 78 0.36 -14.76 4.06
C LEU A 78 -0.21 -15.83 3.11
N ALA A 79 0.62 -16.78 2.68
CA ALA A 79 0.24 -17.81 1.72
C ALA A 79 -0.82 -18.79 2.26
N ARG A 80 -0.89 -19.01 3.58
CA ARG A 80 -1.99 -19.78 4.21
C ARG A 80 -3.38 -19.16 4.00
N ARG A 81 -3.45 -17.87 3.68
CA ARG A 81 -4.71 -17.16 3.40
C ARG A 81 -5.14 -17.25 1.94
N ALA A 82 -4.37 -17.91 1.08
CA ALA A 82 -4.72 -18.06 -0.33
C ALA A 82 -6.03 -18.84 -0.51
N VAL A 83 -6.82 -18.47 -1.51
CA VAL A 83 -8.08 -19.17 -1.84
C VAL A 83 -7.86 -20.61 -2.32
N ASN A 84 -6.69 -20.91 -2.89
CA ASN A 84 -6.30 -22.23 -3.37
C ASN A 84 -4.77 -22.36 -3.46
N ASP A 85 -4.27 -23.56 -3.78
CA ASP A 85 -2.83 -23.83 -3.89
C ASP A 85 -2.15 -23.09 -5.05
N GLU A 86 -2.87 -22.77 -6.13
CA GLU A 86 -2.34 -21.97 -7.23
C GLU A 86 -1.98 -20.56 -6.76
N VAL A 87 -2.91 -19.86 -6.09
CA VAL A 87 -2.70 -18.53 -5.53
C VAL A 87 -1.64 -18.57 -4.43
N LYS A 88 -1.63 -19.63 -3.60
CA LYS A 88 -0.60 -19.84 -2.59
C LYS A 88 0.80 -19.89 -3.22
N ASN A 89 0.97 -20.67 -4.27
CA ASN A 89 2.25 -20.79 -4.98
C ASN A 89 2.64 -19.48 -5.67
N ARG A 90 1.68 -18.74 -6.23
CA ARG A 90 1.92 -17.39 -6.79
C ARG A 90 2.38 -16.40 -5.72
N ILE A 91 1.80 -16.42 -4.51
CA ILE A 91 2.24 -15.56 -3.40
C ILE A 91 3.70 -15.88 -3.04
N LEU A 92 4.02 -17.16 -2.82
CA LEU A 92 5.39 -17.59 -2.49
C LEU A 92 6.38 -17.21 -3.60
N LYS A 93 5.98 -17.35 -4.86
CA LYS A 93 6.79 -16.96 -6.02
C LYS A 93 7.02 -15.46 -6.08
N ALA A 94 6.00 -14.64 -5.85
CA ALA A 94 6.12 -13.18 -5.85
C ALA A 94 7.13 -12.70 -4.79
N ILE A 95 7.06 -13.25 -3.58
CA ILE A 95 7.99 -12.91 -2.49
C ILE A 95 9.41 -13.40 -2.83
N SER A 96 9.56 -14.64 -3.29
CA SER A 96 10.86 -15.20 -3.67
C SER A 96 11.51 -14.48 -4.86
N ASN A 97 10.71 -13.94 -5.79
CA ASN A 97 11.22 -13.14 -6.90
C ASN A 97 11.81 -11.81 -6.41
N GLU A 98 11.11 -11.10 -5.51
CA GLU A 98 11.65 -9.88 -4.90
C GLU A 98 12.91 -10.19 -4.10
N GLU A 99 12.90 -11.22 -3.24
CA GLU A 99 14.09 -11.65 -2.50
C GLU A 99 15.27 -11.89 -3.43
N ARG A 100 15.06 -12.60 -4.55
CA ARG A 100 16.12 -12.87 -5.54
C ARG A 100 16.62 -11.60 -6.23
N GLU A 101 15.73 -10.68 -6.58
CA GLU A 101 16.10 -9.42 -7.26
C GLU A 101 17.07 -8.58 -6.42
N TRP A 102 16.90 -8.61 -5.11
CA TRP A 102 17.74 -7.87 -4.17
C TRP A 102 18.88 -8.71 -3.58
N THR A 103 18.95 -10.01 -3.91
CA THR A 103 19.99 -10.92 -3.41
C THR A 103 21.23 -10.96 -4.32
N ILE A 104 22.41 -10.88 -3.71
CA ILE A 104 23.69 -11.02 -4.41
C ILE A 104 24.31 -12.37 -3.99
N PRO A 105 24.60 -13.29 -4.92
CA PRO A 105 25.22 -14.57 -4.60
C PRO A 105 26.52 -14.41 -3.80
N GLY A 106 26.61 -15.10 -2.66
CA GLY A 106 27.78 -15.09 -1.79
C GLY A 106 27.82 -13.94 -0.76
N LEU A 107 26.80 -13.09 -0.71
CA LEU A 107 26.62 -12.09 0.34
C LEU A 107 25.44 -12.45 1.24
N GLU A 108 25.65 -12.28 2.55
CA GLU A 108 24.56 -12.28 3.52
C GLU A 108 23.93 -10.88 3.50
N LEU A 109 22.62 -10.82 3.26
CA LEU A 109 21.89 -9.58 3.11
C LEU A 109 20.84 -9.44 4.20
N GLU A 110 20.76 -8.23 4.74
CA GLU A 110 19.77 -7.82 5.71
C GLU A 110 18.69 -6.98 5.00
N PHE A 111 17.43 -7.40 5.13
CA PHE A 111 16.27 -6.73 4.52
C PHE A 111 15.62 -5.71 5.47
N MET A 112 16.15 -5.55 6.68
CA MET A 112 15.87 -4.41 7.55
C MET A 112 16.82 -3.24 7.25
N CYS A 113 16.26 -2.08 6.93
CA CYS A 113 17.08 -0.88 6.81
C CYS A 113 17.49 -0.35 8.19
N LYS A 114 18.53 0.50 8.24
CA LYS A 114 18.98 1.16 9.48
C LYS A 114 17.84 1.88 10.22
N GLY A 115 16.88 2.45 9.47
CA GLY A 115 15.69 3.09 10.05
C GLY A 115 14.80 2.12 10.82
N ASN A 116 14.65 0.88 10.34
CA ASN A 116 13.86 -0.15 11.01
C ASN A 116 14.49 -0.55 12.35
N ILE A 117 15.80 -0.81 12.33
CA ILE A 117 16.58 -1.21 13.51
C ILE A 117 16.54 -0.08 14.57
N MET A 118 16.79 1.17 14.16
CA MET A 118 16.68 2.32 15.07
C MET A 118 15.24 2.56 15.55
N GLY A 119 14.23 2.15 14.78
CA GLY A 119 12.82 2.15 15.14
C GLY A 119 12.41 1.02 16.10
N GLY A 120 13.37 0.19 16.56
CA GLY A 120 13.16 -0.84 17.57
C GLY A 120 12.80 -2.22 17.04
N LEU A 121 12.79 -2.43 15.71
CA LEU A 121 12.58 -3.75 15.13
C LEU A 121 13.84 -4.61 15.27
N SER A 122 13.67 -5.81 15.80
CA SER A 122 14.79 -6.71 16.16
C SER A 122 15.11 -7.76 15.10
N THR A 123 14.11 -8.17 14.31
CA THR A 123 14.22 -9.23 13.30
C THR A 123 13.38 -8.92 12.07
N ILE A 124 13.75 -9.49 10.93
CA ILE A 124 12.96 -9.38 9.70
C ILE A 124 11.58 -10.02 9.87
N GLU A 125 11.48 -11.12 10.62
CA GLU A 125 10.21 -11.79 10.92
C GLU A 125 9.26 -10.87 11.71
N GLU A 126 9.77 -10.15 12.72
CA GLU A 126 8.98 -9.18 13.49
C GLU A 126 8.40 -8.08 12.57
N LYS A 127 9.26 -7.51 11.71
CA LYS A 127 8.85 -6.50 10.72
C LYS A 127 7.78 -7.04 9.78
N SER A 128 8.03 -8.19 9.18
CA SER A 128 7.17 -8.76 8.15
C SER A 128 5.85 -9.28 8.68
N LEU A 129 5.83 -9.87 9.89
CA LEU A 129 4.59 -10.23 10.58
C LEU A 129 3.73 -9.00 10.82
N GLY A 130 4.33 -7.88 11.24
CA GLY A 130 3.63 -6.61 11.36
C GLY A 130 3.16 -6.05 10.00
N ALA A 131 3.95 -6.23 8.95
CA ALA A 131 3.65 -5.72 7.62
C ALA A 131 2.45 -6.43 6.97
N VAL A 132 2.33 -7.75 7.07
CA VAL A 132 1.24 -8.51 6.44
C VAL A 132 -0.13 -8.26 7.08
N LEU A 133 -0.17 -7.74 8.32
CA LEU A 133 -1.41 -7.35 9.00
C LEU A 133 -2.17 -6.22 8.29
N LYS A 134 -1.48 -5.40 7.48
CA LYS A 134 -2.13 -4.37 6.65
C LYS A 134 -3.17 -4.95 5.70
N GLY A 135 -2.92 -6.17 5.22
CA GLY A 135 -3.85 -6.90 4.35
C GLY A 135 -5.06 -7.47 5.10
N GLY A 136 -5.24 -7.18 6.38
CA GLY A 136 -6.35 -7.72 7.18
C GLY A 136 -6.23 -9.23 7.39
N THR A 137 -7.38 -9.90 7.49
CA THR A 137 -7.49 -11.34 7.75
C THR A 137 -8.20 -12.11 6.63
N LYS A 138 -8.86 -11.43 5.68
CA LYS A 138 -9.58 -12.10 4.59
C LYS A 138 -8.68 -12.93 3.66
N THR A 139 -9.32 -13.84 2.92
CA THR A 139 -8.69 -14.70 1.92
C THR A 139 -8.09 -13.89 0.77
N VAL A 140 -6.84 -14.18 0.42
CA VAL A 140 -6.16 -13.65 -0.76
C VAL A 140 -6.74 -14.33 -2.01
N GLN A 141 -7.40 -13.54 -2.86
CA GLN A 141 -8.08 -14.00 -4.08
C GLN A 141 -7.11 -14.23 -5.23
N GLY A 142 -5.97 -13.55 -5.25
CA GLY A 142 -5.00 -13.67 -6.33
C GLY A 142 -3.75 -12.85 -6.09
N VAL A 143 -2.80 -13.04 -7.01
CA VAL A 143 -1.63 -12.18 -7.18
C VAL A 143 -1.80 -11.47 -8.53
N LEU A 144 -1.49 -10.19 -8.61
CA LEU A 144 -1.55 -9.41 -9.84
C LEU A 144 -0.15 -9.32 -10.42
N GLU A 145 0.04 -9.86 -11.62
CA GLU A 145 1.28 -9.69 -12.37
C GLU A 145 1.46 -8.23 -12.78
N ASN A 146 2.66 -7.72 -12.53
CA ASN A 146 3.10 -6.38 -12.89
C ASN A 146 4.50 -6.46 -13.49
N SER A 147 4.54 -6.90 -14.74
CA SER A 147 5.75 -7.07 -15.52
C SER A 147 5.79 -6.05 -16.66
N ARG A 148 6.93 -5.94 -17.36
CA ARG A 148 7.05 -5.06 -18.54
C ARG A 148 6.02 -5.35 -19.64
N ARG A 149 5.44 -6.55 -19.66
CA ARG A 149 4.52 -7.02 -20.72
C ARG A 149 3.08 -7.11 -20.25
N VAL A 150 2.86 -7.30 -18.95
CA VAL A 150 1.55 -7.59 -18.38
C VAL A 150 1.33 -6.70 -17.18
N LEU A 151 0.17 -6.04 -17.15
CA LEU A 151 -0.34 -5.33 -16.00
C LEU A 151 -1.74 -5.88 -15.69
N GLU A 152 -1.82 -6.83 -14.78
CA GLU A 152 -3.09 -7.42 -14.37
C GLU A 152 -3.89 -6.44 -13.50
N ARG A 153 -5.22 -6.56 -13.60
CA ARG A 153 -6.16 -5.83 -12.74
C ARG A 153 -7.02 -6.84 -11.97
N PRO A 154 -7.49 -6.49 -10.78
CA PRO A 154 -8.43 -7.33 -10.04
C PRO A 154 -9.66 -7.65 -10.89
N SER A 155 -10.08 -8.92 -10.88
CA SER A 155 -11.23 -9.39 -11.65
C SER A 155 -12.56 -9.29 -10.90
N LYS A 156 -12.51 -9.17 -9.57
CA LYS A 156 -13.66 -9.07 -8.65
C LYS A 156 -13.20 -8.48 -7.31
N GLY A 157 -14.14 -8.19 -6.43
CA GLY A 157 -13.86 -7.80 -5.05
C GLY A 157 -13.03 -8.84 -4.27
N GLY A 158 -12.26 -8.36 -3.29
CA GLY A 158 -11.40 -9.18 -2.44
C GLY A 158 -9.98 -8.64 -2.29
N LEU A 159 -9.13 -9.41 -1.63
CA LEU A 159 -7.73 -9.07 -1.39
C LEU A 159 -6.81 -9.64 -2.48
N TYR A 160 -5.95 -8.80 -3.03
CA TYR A 160 -4.95 -9.19 -4.03
C TYR A 160 -3.56 -8.73 -3.59
N LEU A 161 -2.55 -9.56 -3.83
CA LEU A 161 -1.14 -9.15 -3.72
C LEU A 161 -0.70 -8.57 -5.07
N LEU A 162 -0.04 -7.42 -5.08
CA LEU A 162 0.54 -6.84 -6.29
C LEU A 162 2.03 -7.17 -6.39
N GLU A 163 2.45 -7.79 -7.49
CA GLU A 163 3.88 -7.97 -7.77
C GLU A 163 4.57 -6.61 -8.03
N GLY A 164 5.84 -6.54 -7.66
CA GLY A 164 6.72 -5.44 -8.00
C GLY A 164 7.34 -4.75 -6.79
N THR A 165 8.08 -3.69 -7.12
CA THR A 165 9.04 -3.06 -6.23
C THR A 165 8.46 -2.54 -4.92
N HIS A 166 9.27 -2.65 -3.86
CA HIS A 166 9.06 -2.02 -2.57
C HIS A 166 9.38 -0.52 -2.54
N SER A 167 9.99 0.02 -3.60
CA SER A 167 10.31 1.45 -3.67
C SER A 167 9.04 2.29 -3.60
N ASP A 168 9.00 3.24 -2.65
CA ASP A 168 7.77 3.92 -2.27
C ASP A 168 6.97 4.51 -3.45
N ILE A 169 7.54 5.49 -4.16
CA ILE A 169 6.81 6.22 -5.23
C ILE A 169 6.46 5.30 -6.41
N PRO A 170 7.37 4.43 -6.90
CA PRO A 170 7.01 3.48 -7.95
C PRO A 170 5.92 2.48 -7.51
N CYS A 171 5.95 2.00 -6.27
CA CYS A 171 4.92 1.13 -5.73
C CYS A 171 3.54 1.81 -5.74
N LEU A 172 3.46 3.09 -5.31
CA LEU A 172 2.22 3.86 -5.37
C LEU A 172 1.72 4.06 -6.81
N THR A 173 2.64 4.29 -7.73
CA THR A 173 2.32 4.45 -9.15
C THR A 173 1.77 3.15 -9.74
N ASN A 174 2.35 2.01 -9.38
CA ASN A 174 1.88 0.69 -9.81
C ASN A 174 0.48 0.38 -9.24
N MET A 175 0.23 0.68 -7.96
CA MET A 175 -1.10 0.55 -7.35
C MET A 175 -2.16 1.36 -8.10
N ALA A 176 -1.85 2.63 -8.40
CA ALA A 176 -2.75 3.47 -9.19
C ALA A 176 -2.98 2.90 -10.60
N ALA A 177 -1.94 2.35 -11.25
CA ALA A 177 -2.02 1.78 -12.59
C ALA A 177 -2.91 0.53 -12.67
N VAL A 178 -2.87 -0.32 -11.63
CA VAL A 178 -3.76 -1.50 -11.52
C VAL A 178 -5.18 -1.16 -11.04
N GLY A 179 -5.46 0.12 -10.76
CA GLY A 179 -6.81 0.64 -10.53
C GLY A 179 -7.11 1.07 -9.11
N ALA A 180 -6.13 1.14 -8.19
CA ALA A 180 -6.35 1.70 -6.86
C ALA A 180 -6.79 3.17 -6.96
N GLN A 181 -7.99 3.48 -6.48
CA GLN A 181 -8.55 4.82 -6.46
C GLN A 181 -8.11 5.62 -5.23
N ILE A 182 -7.77 4.93 -4.15
CA ILE A 182 -7.25 5.49 -2.90
C ILE A 182 -6.11 4.59 -2.44
N ILE A 183 -5.09 5.18 -1.84
CA ILE A 183 -3.99 4.43 -1.23
C ILE A 183 -3.93 4.77 0.26
N VAL A 184 -3.86 3.76 1.13
CA VAL A 184 -3.58 3.93 2.55
C VAL A 184 -2.13 3.59 2.80
N PHE A 185 -1.40 4.55 3.37
CA PHE A 185 0.04 4.49 3.53
C PHE A 185 0.39 4.60 5.01
N THR A 186 0.97 3.55 5.58
CA THR A 186 1.33 3.52 6.99
C THR A 186 2.78 3.94 7.22
N THR A 187 3.03 4.58 8.35
CA THR A 187 4.39 4.96 8.78
C THR A 187 4.57 4.93 10.30
N GLY A 188 5.79 4.67 10.74
CA GLY A 188 6.24 4.83 12.13
C GLY A 188 7.10 6.07 12.34
N ILE A 189 7.97 6.41 11.38
CA ILE A 189 8.98 7.48 11.56
C ILE A 189 8.90 8.61 10.51
N GLY A 190 7.84 8.63 9.69
CA GLY A 190 7.62 9.65 8.66
C GLY A 190 7.79 9.11 7.23
N GLY A 191 8.43 9.86 6.34
CA GLY A 191 8.46 9.50 4.92
C GLY A 191 7.09 9.73 4.26
N ILE A 192 6.57 10.95 4.43
CA ILE A 192 5.27 11.34 3.92
C ILE A 192 5.36 11.47 2.40
N LEU A 193 4.61 10.63 1.68
CA LEU A 193 4.58 10.62 0.24
C LEU A 193 3.13 10.63 -0.25
N GLY A 194 2.86 11.46 -1.25
CA GLY A 194 1.61 11.43 -1.99
C GLY A 194 1.82 10.84 -3.39
N ASN A 195 0.72 10.61 -4.11
CA ASN A 195 0.73 10.12 -5.48
C ASN A 195 0.05 11.13 -6.42
N ALA A 196 0.54 11.23 -7.65
CA ALA A 196 0.01 12.17 -8.63
C ALA A 196 -1.38 11.77 -9.20
N ILE A 197 -1.79 10.51 -9.04
CA ILE A 197 -3.00 9.94 -9.63
C ILE A 197 -4.06 9.65 -8.56
N SER A 198 -3.69 8.90 -7.53
CA SER A 198 -4.60 8.44 -6.49
C SER A 198 -4.33 9.16 -5.16
N PRO A 199 -5.35 9.70 -4.47
CA PRO A 199 -5.17 10.27 -3.13
C PRO A 199 -4.55 9.26 -2.16
N THR A 200 -3.58 9.73 -1.37
CA THR A 200 -2.88 8.92 -0.37
C THR A 200 -3.27 9.39 1.03
N ILE A 201 -3.85 8.48 1.82
CA ILE A 201 -4.18 8.68 3.24
C ILE A 201 -3.00 8.20 4.06
N ILE A 202 -2.44 9.07 4.89
CA ILE A 202 -1.30 8.73 5.75
C ILE A 202 -1.79 8.33 7.15
N VAL A 203 -1.36 7.15 7.61
CA VAL A 203 -1.68 6.62 8.93
C VAL A 203 -0.39 6.41 9.73
N CYS A 204 -0.23 7.07 10.87
CA CYS A 204 0.98 6.97 11.69
C CYS A 204 0.75 6.17 12.97
N GLY A 205 1.56 5.13 13.20
CA GLY A 205 1.49 4.31 14.42
C GLY A 205 2.16 4.94 15.63
N ASN A 206 3.14 5.82 15.40
CA ASN A 206 3.98 6.37 16.45
C ASN A 206 3.40 7.70 16.97
N PRO A 207 3.04 7.80 18.26
CA PRO A 207 2.44 9.01 18.79
C PRO A 207 3.35 10.24 18.72
N GLU A 208 4.65 10.08 18.93
CA GLU A 208 5.61 11.19 18.90
C GLU A 208 5.83 11.69 17.48
N THR A 209 5.93 10.77 16.51
CA THR A 209 6.01 11.11 15.09
C THR A 209 4.75 11.85 14.65
N TYR A 210 3.57 11.40 15.08
CA TYR A 210 2.31 12.09 14.76
C TYR A 210 2.28 13.50 15.34
N GLU A 211 2.71 13.72 16.59
CA GLU A 211 2.73 15.04 17.20
C GLU A 211 3.61 16.02 16.39
N LYS A 212 4.77 15.55 15.90
CA LYS A 212 5.71 16.35 15.10
C LYS A 212 5.24 16.61 13.66
N LEU A 213 4.50 15.67 13.07
CA LEU A 213 4.08 15.69 11.65
C LEU A 213 2.55 15.71 11.50
N SER A 214 1.86 16.33 12.46
CA SER A 214 0.40 16.40 12.47
C SER A 214 -0.17 17.25 11.34
N GLY A 215 0.64 18.06 10.65
CA GLY A 215 0.23 18.78 9.43
C GLY A 215 0.15 17.88 8.20
N GLU A 216 0.86 16.77 8.22
CA GLU A 216 1.12 15.88 7.09
C GLU A 216 0.41 14.52 7.21
N ILE A 217 0.03 14.11 8.42
CA ILE A 217 -0.55 12.78 8.69
C ILE A 217 -2.06 12.85 8.89
N ASP A 218 -2.85 12.12 8.09
CA ASP A 218 -4.31 12.15 8.15
C ASP A 218 -4.87 11.48 9.42
N ILE A 219 -4.27 10.36 9.85
CA ILE A 219 -4.74 9.58 11.00
C ILE A 219 -3.60 9.26 11.98
N ASN A 220 -3.84 9.58 13.25
CA ASN A 220 -3.04 9.09 14.38
C ASN A 220 -3.54 7.70 14.80
N ALA A 221 -2.78 6.64 14.52
CA ALA A 221 -3.00 5.31 15.09
C ALA A 221 -2.25 5.09 16.42
N GLY A 222 -1.36 6.01 16.82
CA GLY A 222 -0.66 6.00 18.10
C GLY A 222 -1.55 6.13 19.33
N THR A 223 -2.83 6.47 19.16
CA THR A 223 -3.84 6.37 20.22
C THR A 223 -4.02 4.95 20.74
N ILE A 224 -3.69 3.93 19.93
CA ILE A 224 -3.62 2.52 20.35
C ILE A 224 -2.49 2.31 21.35
N ILE A 225 -1.30 2.84 21.05
CA ILE A 225 -0.13 2.76 21.94
C ILE A 225 -0.40 3.47 23.26
N LYS A 226 -1.10 4.60 23.21
CA LYS A 226 -1.52 5.36 24.41
C LYS A 226 -2.67 4.70 25.19
N GLY A 227 -3.25 3.60 24.68
CA GLY A 227 -4.36 2.89 25.33
C GLY A 227 -5.69 3.63 25.33
N THR A 228 -5.82 4.70 24.53
CA THR A 228 -7.04 5.53 24.49
C THR A 228 -8.06 5.02 23.48
N GLU A 229 -7.62 4.28 22.46
CA GLU A 229 -8.48 3.64 21.47
C GLU A 229 -8.01 2.21 21.21
N SER A 230 -8.94 1.31 20.91
CA SER A 230 -8.64 -0.03 20.43
C SER A 230 -8.25 -0.03 18.96
N ILE A 231 -7.58 -1.08 18.50
CA ILE A 231 -7.28 -1.34 17.08
C ILE A 231 -8.56 -1.25 16.24
N LYS A 232 -9.67 -1.81 16.73
CA LYS A 232 -10.96 -1.79 16.03
C LYS A 232 -11.49 -0.36 15.83
N GLN A 233 -11.47 0.47 16.87
CA GLN A 233 -11.93 1.86 16.78
C GLN A 233 -11.11 2.68 15.78
N VAL A 234 -9.79 2.51 15.80
CA VAL A 234 -8.93 3.19 14.81
C VAL A 234 -9.16 2.63 13.40
N GLY A 235 -9.38 1.32 13.25
CA GLY A 235 -9.76 0.71 11.97
C GLY A 235 -11.07 1.25 11.40
N GLU A 236 -12.11 1.39 12.23
CA GLU A 236 -13.37 2.03 11.85
C GLU A 236 -13.16 3.50 11.44
N ARG A 237 -12.25 4.22 12.12
CA ARG A 237 -11.88 5.59 11.75
C ARG A 237 -11.16 5.64 10.39
N ILE A 238 -10.25 4.71 10.11
CA ILE A 238 -9.56 4.58 8.82
C ILE A 238 -10.56 4.28 7.71
N PHE A 239 -11.47 3.33 7.92
CA PHE A 239 -12.56 3.04 6.99
C PHE A 239 -13.41 4.28 6.68
N ASN A 240 -13.84 5.01 7.70
CA ASN A 240 -14.63 6.23 7.53
C ASN A 240 -13.87 7.32 6.78
N GLU A 241 -12.56 7.42 6.99
CA GLU A 241 -11.70 8.37 6.27
C GLU A 241 -11.56 8.00 4.79
N ILE A 242 -11.38 6.71 4.47
CA ILE A 242 -11.41 6.20 3.09
C ILE A 242 -12.72 6.60 2.40
N VAL A 243 -13.87 6.42 3.05
CA VAL A 243 -15.18 6.81 2.50
C VAL A 243 -15.29 8.32 2.28
N LYS A 244 -14.77 9.14 3.20
CA LYS A 244 -14.74 10.60 3.04
C LYS A 244 -13.87 11.02 1.86
N VAL A 245 -12.69 10.42 1.70
CA VAL A 245 -11.78 10.69 0.58
C VAL A 245 -12.37 10.24 -0.75
N ALA A 246 -13.00 9.06 -0.80
CA ALA A 246 -13.76 8.60 -1.97
C ALA A 246 -14.86 9.60 -2.36
N SER A 247 -15.47 10.24 -1.35
CA SER A 247 -16.50 11.27 -1.51
C SER A 247 -15.97 12.66 -1.83
N GLY A 248 -14.64 12.86 -1.86
CA GLY A 248 -13.99 14.09 -2.31
C GLY A 248 -13.35 14.95 -1.22
N LYS A 249 -13.22 14.44 0.01
CA LYS A 249 -12.32 15.05 1.01
C LYS A 249 -10.88 14.94 0.48
N LEU A 250 -10.14 16.05 0.47
CA LEU A 250 -8.72 16.03 0.15
C LEU A 250 -7.92 15.43 1.31
N THR A 251 -6.93 14.62 0.98
CA THR A 251 -5.92 14.18 1.95
C THR A 251 -4.94 15.31 2.25
N LYS A 252 -4.17 15.17 3.33
CA LYS A 252 -3.10 16.13 3.65
C LYS A 252 -2.04 16.18 2.58
N THR A 253 -1.66 15.04 1.99
CA THR A 253 -0.68 15.02 0.89
C THR A 253 -1.20 15.74 -0.36
N GLU A 254 -2.49 15.64 -0.67
CA GLU A 254 -3.08 16.41 -1.78
C GLU A 254 -3.06 17.91 -1.49
N SER A 255 -3.43 18.29 -0.27
CA SER A 255 -3.45 19.69 0.18
C SER A 255 -2.06 20.32 0.21
N LEU A 256 -1.03 19.53 0.51
CA LEU A 256 0.39 19.91 0.50
C LEU A 256 1.04 19.76 -0.89
N ASN A 257 0.27 19.34 -1.90
CA ASN A 257 0.72 19.17 -3.27
C ASN A 257 1.85 18.13 -3.44
N TYR A 258 1.87 17.09 -2.61
CA TYR A 258 2.80 15.97 -2.75
C TYR A 258 2.31 15.05 -3.87
N ARG A 259 2.87 15.22 -5.07
CA ARG A 259 2.48 14.50 -6.29
C ARG A 259 3.57 13.56 -6.77
N GLY A 260 3.98 12.60 -5.93
CA GLY A 260 4.95 11.60 -6.32
C GLY A 260 4.49 10.79 -7.53
N PHE A 261 5.35 10.64 -8.53
CA PHE A 261 5.10 9.80 -9.70
C PHE A 261 6.42 9.27 -10.24
N ALA A 262 6.53 7.95 -10.34
CA ALA A 262 7.69 7.30 -10.93
C ALA A 262 7.25 5.94 -11.47
N VAL A 263 7.66 5.61 -12.69
CA VAL A 263 7.44 4.26 -13.24
C VAL A 263 8.67 3.43 -12.89
N TYR A 264 8.47 2.27 -12.27
CA TYR A 264 9.57 1.34 -12.04
C TYR A 264 9.99 0.73 -13.37
N ILE A 265 11.26 0.90 -13.72
CA ILE A 265 11.86 0.27 -14.90
C ILE A 265 13.02 -0.58 -14.38
N PRO A 266 12.85 -1.92 -14.29
CA PRO A 266 13.95 -2.80 -13.92
C PRO A 266 15.11 -2.60 -14.89
N ASP A 267 16.37 -2.79 -14.49
CA ASP A 267 17.48 -2.74 -15.44
C ASP A 267 17.44 -4.00 -16.32
N PRO A 268 17.34 -3.89 -17.67
CA PRO A 268 17.32 -5.06 -18.54
C PRO A 268 18.59 -5.91 -18.44
N ARG A 269 19.70 -5.33 -17.96
CA ARG A 269 20.96 -6.07 -17.70
C ARG A 269 20.83 -6.93 -16.45
N LEU A 270 20.20 -6.43 -15.39
CA LEU A 270 19.92 -7.21 -14.17
C LEU A 270 18.95 -8.36 -14.46
N GLU A 271 17.92 -8.12 -15.28
CA GLU A 271 16.97 -9.18 -15.69
C GLU A 271 17.65 -10.38 -16.39
N LEU A 272 18.79 -10.18 -17.07
CA LEU A 272 19.55 -11.25 -17.72
C LEU A 272 20.39 -12.07 -16.73
N PHE A 273 20.84 -11.45 -15.62
CA PHE A 273 21.60 -12.14 -14.57
C PHE A 273 20.71 -12.93 -13.60
N LEU A 274 19.43 -12.55 -13.47
CA LEU A 274 18.48 -13.15 -12.53
C LEU A 274 17.66 -14.34 -13.11
N LYS A 275 17.84 -14.65 -14.40
CA LYS A 275 17.23 -15.81 -15.08
C LYS A 275 18.12 -17.04 -14.98
#